data_AF-A0A534ZY31-F1
#
_entry.id   AF-A0A534ZY31-F1
#
_cell.length_a   1.000
_cell.length_b   1.000
_cell.length_c   1.000
_cell.angle_alpha   90.00
_cell.angle_beta   90.00
_cell.angle_gamma   90.00
#
_symmetry.space_group_name_H-M   'P 1'
#
loop_
_entity.id
_entity.type
_entity.pdbx_description
1 polymer ?
#
loop_
_entity_poly.entity_id
_entity_poly.type
_entity_poly.pdbx_seq_one_letter_code
_entity_poly.pdbx_strand_id
1 'polypeptide(L)' 'MAAPYVLSLAHVLVLKRIADNPDADAVSISAALRWPLQVVEELLADLGRQGMTAPPTRH' A
#
# COMPACT_ATOMS: atom_id res chain seq x y z
N MET A 1 14.82 17.48 -10.44
CA MET A 1 15.44 16.47 -9.56
C MET A 1 14.32 15.67 -8.93
N ALA A 2 14.21 14.37 -9.24
CA ALA A 2 13.32 13.50 -8.46
C ALA A 2 13.95 13.35 -7.07
N ALA A 3 13.24 13.77 -6.02
CA ALA A 3 13.68 13.49 -4.66
C ALA A 3 13.68 11.96 -4.46
N PRO A 4 14.72 11.37 -3.83
CA PRO A 4 14.70 9.94 -3.54
C PRO A 4 13.52 9.65 -2.62
N TYR A 5 12.58 8.82 -3.08
CA TYR A 5 11.46 8.37 -2.27
C TYR A 5 12.02 7.55 -1.10
N VAL A 6 11.91 8.08 0.12
CA VAL A 6 12.30 7.34 1.33
C VAL A 6 11.10 6.48 1.74
N LEU A 7 11.04 5.28 1.16
CA LEU A 7 10.08 4.27 1.59
C LEU A 7 10.60 3.56 2.83
N SER A 8 9.78 3.52 3.88
CA SER A 8 10.05 2.60 4.99
C SER A 8 9.81 1.15 4.54
N LEU A 9 10.38 0.19 5.28
CA LEU A 9 10.12 -1.24 5.03
C LEU A 9 8.62 -1.56 4.99
N ALA A 10 7.80 -0.86 5.79
CA ALA A 10 6.36 -1.07 5.81
C ALA A 10 5.70 -0.76 4.46
N HIS A 11 6.11 0.33 3.81
CA HIS A 11 5.63 0.69 2.47
C HIS A 11 6.03 -0.36 1.44
N VAL A 12 7.26 -0.87 1.50
CA VAL A 12 7.76 -1.90 0.57
C VAL A 12 6.98 -3.19 0.72
N LEU A 13 6.64 -3.60 1.94
CA LEU A 13 5.86 -4.81 2.19
C LEU A 13 4.41 -4.68 1.68
N VAL A 14 3.80 -3.50 1.81
CA VAL A 14 2.46 -3.22 1.24
C VAL A 14 2.53 -3.23 -0.29
N LEU A 15 3.50 -2.55 -0.91
CA LEU A 15 3.69 -2.55 -2.36
C LEU A 15 3.94 -3.95 -2.92
N LYS A 16 4.72 -4.78 -2.22
CA LYS A 16 4.94 -6.17 -2.61
C LYS A 16 3.62 -6.95 -2.63
N ARG A 17 2.74 -6.74 -1.64
CA ARG A 17 1.43 -7.41 -1.62
C ARG A 17 0.55 -7.00 -2.79
N ILE A 18 0.54 -5.72 -3.16
CA ILE A 18 -0.18 -5.22 -4.33
C ILE A 18 0.41 -5.80 -5.62
N ALA A 19 1.74 -5.90 -5.72
CA ALA A 19 2.40 -6.51 -6.88
C ALA A 19 2.10 -8.01 -7.01
N ASP A 20 2.07 -8.74 -5.88
CA ASP A 20 1.74 -10.17 -5.82
C ASP A 20 0.25 -10.41 -6.11
N ASN A 21 -0.63 -9.47 -5.74
CA ASN A 21 -2.08 -9.53 -5.98
C ASN A 21 -2.65 -8.10 -6.22
N PRO A 22 -2.77 -7.67 -7.49
CA PRO A 22 -3.18 -6.30 -7.84
C PRO A 22 -4.57 -5.90 -7.36
N ASP A 23 -5.46 -6.88 -7.16
CA ASP A 23 -6.84 -6.67 -6.71
C ASP A 23 -6.98 -6.76 -5.18
N ALA A 24 -5.87 -6.92 -4.45
CA ALA A 24 -5.89 -7.03 -3.00
C ALA A 24 -6.35 -5.71 -2.35
N ASP A 25 -7.46 -5.79 -1.62
CA ASP A 25 -7.95 -4.69 -0.80
C ASP A 25 -7.16 -4.57 0.52
N ALA A 26 -7.38 -3.46 1.24
CA ALA A 26 -6.71 -3.18 2.52
C ALA A 26 -6.94 -4.30 3.56
N VAL A 27 -8.11 -4.93 3.55
CA VAL A 27 -8.48 -6.04 4.44
C VAL A 27 -7.63 -7.27 4.16
N SER A 28 -7.51 -7.66 2.89
CA SER A 28 -6.69 -8.78 2.45
C SER A 28 -5.21 -8.56 2.75
N ILE A 29 -4.70 -7.34 2.53
CA ILE A 29 -3.32 -6.98 2.85
C ILE A 29 -3.08 -7.01 4.36
N SER A 30 -4.00 -6.46 5.16
CA SER A 30 -3.95 -6.49 6.63
C SER A 30 -3.89 -7.92 7.17
N ALA A 31 -4.77 -8.80 6.69
CA ALA A 31 -4.77 -10.21 7.08
C ALA A 31 -3.45 -10.90 6.71
N ALA A 32 -2.95 -10.64 5.51
CA ALA A 32 -1.75 -11.28 4.98
C ALA A 32 -0.46 -10.81 5.67
N LEU A 33 -0.42 -9.59 6.19
CA LEU A 33 0.70 -9.04 6.97
C LEU A 33 0.51 -9.24 8.49
N ARG A 34 -0.70 -9.62 8.93
CA ARG A 34 -1.11 -9.67 10.35
C ARG A 34 -0.92 -8.32 11.05
N TRP A 35 -1.26 -7.25 10.34
CA TRP A 35 -1.16 -5.87 10.84
C TRP A 35 -2.55 -5.29 11.08
N PRO A 36 -2.71 -4.29 11.96
CA PRO A 36 -3.97 -3.58 12.12
C PRO A 36 -4.42 -2.96 10.79
N LEU A 37 -5.71 -3.09 10.47
CA LEU A 37 -6.28 -2.56 9.23
C LEU A 37 -5.98 -1.07 9.03
N GLN A 38 -6.17 -0.27 10.09
CA GLN A 38 -5.92 1.17 10.10
C GLN A 38 -4.49 1.53 9.68
N VAL A 39 -3.49 0.75 10.12
CA VAL A 39 -2.09 0.97 9.73
C VAL A 39 -1.90 0.73 8.23
N VAL A 40 -2.55 -0.30 7.68
CA VAL A 40 -2.49 -0.59 6.24
C VAL A 40 -3.20 0.49 5.43
N GLU A 41 -4.35 0.97 5.90
CA GLU A 41 -5.08 2.07 5.25
C GLU A 41 -4.26 3.37 5.21
N GLU A 42 -3.58 3.72 6.30
CA GLU A 42 -2.68 4.87 6.35
C GLU A 42 -1.51 4.73 5.38
N LEU A 43 -0.88 3.55 5.31
CA LEU A 43 0.20 3.27 4.36
C LEU A 43 -0.27 3.33 2.90
N LEU A 44 -1.46 2.79 2.59
CA LEU A 44 -2.05 2.86 1.26
C LEU A 44 -2.39 4.30 0.87
N ALA A 45 -2.94 5.08 1.80
CA ALA A 45 -3.21 6.49 1.58
C ALA A 45 -1.91 7.29 1.33
N ASP A 46 -0.83 6.97 2.05
CA ASP A 46 0.47 7.59 1.82
C ASP A 46 1.05 7.23 0.44
N LEU A 47 1.03 5.95 0.07
CA LEU A 47 1.45 5.49 -1.25
C LEU A 47 0.60 6.10 -2.38
N GLY A 48 -0.71 6.23 -2.19
CA GLY A 48 -1.62 6.88 -3.13
C GLY A 48 -1.30 8.37 -3.33
N ARG A 49 -1.01 9.11 -2.24
CA ARG A 49 -0.56 10.51 -2.31
C ARG A 49 0.77 10.65 -3.06
N GLN A 50 1.62 9.62 -3.00
CA GLN A 50 2.89 9.57 -3.74
C GLN A 50 2.74 9.10 -5.20
N GLY A 51 1.53 8.73 -5.64
CA GLY A 51 1.28 8.20 -6.99
C GLY A 51 1.83 6.79 -7.22
N MET A 52 2.11 6.03 -6.16
CA MET A 52 2.72 4.69 -6.22
C MET A 52 1.69 3.56 -6.32
N THR A 53 0.40 3.86 -6.09
CA THR A 53 -0.71 2.92 -6.24
C THR A 53 -1.75 3.52 -7.17
N ALA A 54 -2.35 2.70 -8.03
CA ALA A 54 -3.49 3.13 -8.83
C ALA A 54 -4.62 3.59 -7.89
N PRO A 55 -5.37 4.65 -8.24
CA PRO A 55 -6.52 5.07 -7.45
C PRO A 55 -7.50 3.89 -7.31
N PRO A 56 -8.10 3.68 -6.13
CA PRO A 56 -9.03 2.59 -5.92
C PRO A 56 -10.17 2.73 -6.93
N THR A 57 -10.32 1.73 -7.80
CA THR A 57 -11.47 1.58 -8.69
C THR A 57 -12.70 1.43 -7.80
N ARG A 58 -13.44 2.52 -7.60
CA ARG A 58 -14.79 2.48 -7.03
C ARG A 58 -15.68 1.69 -7.98
N HIS A 59 -15.96 0.43 -7.63
CA HIS A 59 -17.10 -0.32 -8.13
C HIS A 59 -18.26 -0.22 -7.13
#